data_AF-A0A6M5UN22-F1
#
_entry.id   AF-A0A6M5UN22-F1
#
_cell.length_a   1.000
_cell.length_b   1.000
_cell.length_c   1.000
_cell.angle_alpha   90.00
_cell.angle_beta   90.00
_cell.angle_gamma   90.00
#
_symmetry.space_group_name_H-M   'P 1'
#
loop_
_entity.id
_entity.type
_entity.pdbx_description
1 polymer ?
#
loop_
_entity_poly.entity_id
_entity_poly.type
_entity_poly.pdbx_seq_one_letter_code
_entity_poly.pdbx_strand_id
1 'polypeptide(L)'
;MGMDVYGKNPTSDEGGYFRNNVWWWRPLADYLLQTYPDLTGECTYWHTNDGDGLSAESATALADALQRDLDNGNVAAYAAAYEDRIAALPLIECTLCAGTGLRTDAIGRQYGYDVPHDPITGRGGCNGCQGDGKVQSWEAHYPFSVENVVEFAAFARASGGFEIH
;
A
#
# COMPACT_ATOMS: atom_id res chain seq x y z
N MET A 1 5.61 9.50 -3.71
CA MET A 1 5.12 10.31 -2.58
C MET A 1 5.09 9.38 -1.38
N GLY A 2 5.76 9.77 -0.29
CA GLY A 2 5.78 9.01 0.96
C GLY A 2 4.64 9.44 1.87
N MET A 3 4.35 8.62 2.89
CA MET A 3 3.55 9.00 4.05
C MET A 3 4.53 8.99 5.21
N ASP A 4 4.98 10.16 5.64
CA ASP A 4 6.02 10.29 6.65
C ASP A 4 5.36 10.38 8.03
N VAL A 5 5.55 9.37 8.88
CA VAL A 5 4.89 9.31 10.19
C VAL A 5 5.90 9.58 11.30
N TYR A 6 5.67 10.64 12.07
CA TYR A 6 6.60 11.11 13.09
C TYR A 6 6.02 10.97 14.50
N GLY A 7 6.83 10.50 15.45
CA GLY A 7 6.45 10.49 16.86
C GLY A 7 6.43 11.91 17.45
N LYS A 8 5.44 12.21 18.28
CA LYS A 8 5.27 13.50 18.95
C LYS A 8 6.23 13.68 20.13
N ASN A 9 6.46 12.62 20.90
CA ASN A 9 7.36 12.62 22.05
C ASN A 9 8.01 11.24 22.20
N PRO A 10 8.89 10.85 21.26
CA PRO A 10 9.40 9.49 21.18
C PRO A 10 10.26 9.12 22.38
N THR A 11 10.09 7.90 22.89
CA THR A 11 10.87 7.35 24.00
C THR A 11 12.10 6.56 23.55
N SER A 12 12.21 6.28 22.26
CA SER A 12 13.37 5.65 21.61
C SER A 12 13.47 6.07 20.14
N ASP A 13 14.56 5.71 19.47
CA ASP A 13 14.77 6.01 18.06
C ASP A 13 13.69 5.39 17.17
N GLU A 14 13.20 4.18 17.52
CA GLU A 14 12.13 3.48 16.81
C GLU A 14 10.82 4.26 16.82
N GLY A 15 10.55 5.04 17.88
CA GLY A 15 9.36 5.89 17.97
C GLY A 15 9.47 7.21 17.22
N GLY A 16 10.67 7.58 16.77
CA GLY A 16 10.92 8.91 16.20
C GLY A 16 10.33 9.08 14.79
N TYR A 17 10.47 8.06 13.95
CA TYR A 17 10.02 8.11 12.56
C TYR A 17 9.72 6.72 12.02
N PHE A 18 8.53 6.56 11.46
CA PHE A 18 8.14 5.38 10.72
C PHE A 18 8.05 5.73 9.24
N ARG A 19 9.03 5.23 8.49
CA ARG A 19 9.11 5.42 7.05
C ARG A 19 8.16 4.45 6.36
N ASN A 20 7.09 4.98 5.78
CA ASN A 20 6.24 4.16 4.92
C ASN A 20 5.85 4.88 3.65
N ASN A 21 6.08 4.27 2.49
CA ASN A 21 5.66 4.92 1.24
C ASN A 21 4.15 4.71 1.03
N VAL A 22 3.52 5.52 0.17
CA VAL A 22 2.06 5.50 -0.03
C VAL A 22 1.50 4.12 -0.44
N TRP A 23 2.29 3.27 -1.09
CA TRP A 23 1.88 1.94 -1.54
C TRP A 23 1.71 0.97 -0.37
N TRP A 24 2.54 1.11 0.65
CA TRP A 24 2.54 0.27 1.84
C TRP A 24 1.71 0.88 2.97
N TRP A 25 1.68 2.22 3.06
CA TRP A 25 0.90 2.92 4.08
C TRP A 25 -0.60 2.73 3.89
N ARG A 26 -1.12 2.79 2.66
CA ARG A 26 -2.57 2.69 2.43
C ARG A 26 -3.17 1.37 2.93
N PRO A 27 -2.64 0.19 2.56
CA PRO A 27 -3.13 -1.09 3.11
C PRO A 27 -2.96 -1.21 4.62
N LEU A 28 -1.87 -0.68 5.18
CA LEU A 28 -1.67 -0.65 6.62
C LEU A 28 -2.76 0.18 7.30
N ALA A 29 -2.96 1.43 6.86
CA ALA A 29 -4.00 2.32 7.38
C ALA A 29 -5.40 1.73 7.24
N ASP A 30 -5.73 1.12 6.09
CA ASP A 30 -7.02 0.46 5.87
C ASP A 30 -7.23 -0.70 6.85
N TYR A 31 -6.20 -1.52 7.07
CA TYR A 31 -6.23 -2.60 8.06
C TYR A 31 -6.45 -2.07 9.48
N LEU A 32 -5.75 -1.00 9.86
CA LEU A 32 -5.89 -0.39 11.19
C LEU A 32 -7.32 0.14 11.40
N LEU A 33 -7.84 0.89 10.44
CA LEU A 33 -9.20 1.47 10.46
C LEU A 33 -10.30 0.40 10.52
N GLN A 34 -10.13 -0.70 9.80
CA GLN A 34 -11.11 -1.79 9.77
C GLN A 34 -11.06 -2.64 11.04
N THR A 35 -9.87 -2.89 11.58
CA THR A 35 -9.67 -3.85 12.68
C THR A 35 -9.80 -3.18 14.05
N TYR A 36 -9.41 -1.92 14.17
CA TYR A 36 -9.37 -1.18 15.44
C TYR A 36 -10.09 0.18 15.37
N PRO A 37 -11.32 0.26 14.85
CA PRO A 37 -12.00 1.54 14.63
C PRO A 37 -12.08 2.42 15.90
N ASP A 38 -12.25 1.79 17.06
CA ASP A 38 -12.32 2.47 18.36
C ASP A 38 -10.97 3.06 18.80
N LEU A 39 -9.85 2.48 18.36
CA LEU A 39 -8.49 2.96 18.71
C LEU A 39 -7.95 3.94 17.67
N THR A 40 -8.46 3.89 16.44
CA THR A 40 -8.04 4.77 15.35
C THR A 40 -8.87 6.04 15.24
N GLY A 41 -10.02 6.12 15.92
CA GLY A 41 -11.02 7.18 15.74
C GLY A 41 -10.58 8.60 16.13
N GLU A 42 -9.47 8.75 16.87
CA GLU A 42 -8.88 10.07 17.15
C GLU A 42 -8.27 10.70 15.88
N CYS A 43 -7.64 9.88 15.02
CA CYS A 43 -7.12 10.31 13.73
C CYS A 43 -8.21 10.14 12.67
N THR A 44 -8.62 11.25 12.06
CA THR A 44 -9.65 11.27 11.02
C THR A 44 -9.04 11.05 9.62
N TYR A 45 -7.83 11.55 9.37
CA TYR A 45 -7.27 11.63 8.04
C TYR A 45 -6.04 10.72 7.82
N TRP A 46 -6.24 9.41 8.01
CA TRP A 46 -5.17 8.40 7.84
C TRP A 46 -4.52 8.34 6.45
N HIS A 47 -5.11 8.95 5.42
CA HIS A 47 -4.58 8.90 4.04
C HIS A 47 -4.11 10.27 3.53
N THR A 48 -3.92 11.23 4.41
CA THR A 48 -3.41 12.57 4.09
C THR A 48 -2.14 12.87 4.90
N ASN A 49 -1.45 13.92 4.48
CA ASN A 49 -0.20 14.43 5.05
C ASN A 49 -0.48 15.80 5.67
N ASP A 50 -1.51 15.90 6.52
CA ASP A 50 -1.98 17.17 7.09
C ASP A 50 -1.60 17.37 8.56
N GLY A 51 -0.80 16.45 9.12
CA GLY A 51 -0.36 16.47 10.51
C GLY A 51 -1.35 15.82 11.49
N ASP A 52 -2.43 15.22 11.01
CA ASP A 52 -3.32 14.43 11.87
C ASP A 52 -2.64 13.14 12.38
N GLY A 53 -3.15 12.57 13.46
CA GLY A 53 -2.59 11.36 14.06
C GLY A 53 -3.16 11.05 15.45
N LEU A 54 -2.44 10.24 16.23
CA LEU A 54 -2.92 9.75 17.53
C LEU A 54 -2.21 10.42 18.70
N SER A 55 -2.89 10.46 19.86
CA SER A 55 -2.29 10.77 21.16
C SER A 55 -1.42 9.60 21.66
N ALA A 56 -0.64 9.86 22.71
CA ALA A 56 0.18 8.84 23.36
C ALA A 56 -0.64 7.65 23.88
N GLU A 57 -1.82 7.92 24.44
CA GLU A 57 -2.71 6.89 24.97
C GLU A 57 -3.25 6.01 23.85
N SER A 58 -3.85 6.61 22.82
CA SER A 58 -4.39 5.88 21.66
C SER A 58 -3.30 5.12 20.89
N ALA A 59 -2.12 5.71 20.69
CA ALA A 59 -1.01 5.05 20.01
C ALA A 59 -0.48 3.83 20.79
N THR A 60 -0.40 3.94 22.12
CA THR A 60 0.02 2.82 22.98
C THR A 60 -1.03 1.71 22.97
N ALA A 61 -2.32 2.07 23.10
CA ALA A 61 -3.42 1.11 23.05
C ALA A 61 -3.48 0.38 21.70
N LEU A 62 -3.25 1.09 20.59
CA LEU A 62 -3.15 0.51 19.26
C LEU A 62 -1.97 -0.45 19.15
N ALA A 63 -0.80 -0.08 19.66
CA ALA A 63 0.38 -0.95 19.65
C ALA A 63 0.18 -2.25 20.45
N ASP A 64 -0.52 -2.18 21.58
CA ASP A 64 -0.84 -3.36 22.38
C ASP A 64 -1.87 -4.27 21.69
N ALA A 65 -2.87 -3.68 21.04
CA ALA A 65 -3.83 -4.43 20.23
C ALA A 65 -3.15 -5.13 19.05
N LEU A 66 -2.25 -4.43 18.34
CA LEU A 66 -1.45 -4.99 17.26
C LEU A 66 -0.54 -6.11 17.75
N GLN A 67 0.16 -5.93 18.87
CA GLN A 67 1.03 -6.96 19.42
C GLN A 67 0.24 -8.24 19.75
N ARG A 68 -0.93 -8.10 20.38
CA ARG A 68 -1.80 -9.25 20.66
C ARG A 68 -2.19 -9.99 19.38
N ASP A 69 -2.51 -9.26 18.31
CA ASP A 69 -2.95 -9.84 17.05
C ASP A 69 -1.79 -10.37 16.18
N LEU A 70 -0.58 -9.90 16.43
CA LEU A 70 0.65 -10.51 15.93
C LEU A 70 0.89 -11.85 16.65
N ASP A 71 0.80 -11.85 17.98
CA ASP A 71 1.09 -13.02 18.83
C ASP A 71 0.10 -14.18 18.61
N ASN A 72 -1.18 -13.86 18.34
CA ASN A 72 -2.22 -14.87 18.09
C ASN A 72 -2.34 -15.30 16.62
N GLY A 73 -1.56 -14.70 15.72
CA GLY A 73 -1.55 -15.03 14.29
C GLY A 73 -2.66 -14.37 13.45
N ASN A 74 -3.47 -13.48 14.01
CA ASN A 74 -4.52 -12.76 13.27
C ASN A 74 -3.94 -11.92 12.15
N VAL A 75 -2.81 -11.24 12.37
CA VAL A 75 -2.16 -10.42 11.34
C VAL A 75 -1.65 -11.29 10.18
N ALA A 76 -1.12 -12.48 10.48
CA ALA A 76 -0.68 -13.43 9.47
C ALA A 76 -1.87 -13.97 8.64
N ALA A 77 -3.00 -14.27 9.30
CA ALA A 77 -4.22 -14.67 8.62
C ALA A 77 -4.78 -13.55 7.72
N TYR A 78 -4.75 -12.30 8.20
CA TYR A 78 -5.15 -11.14 7.39
C TYR A 78 -4.22 -10.96 6.19
N ALA A 79 -2.90 -11.06 6.37
CA ALA A 79 -1.94 -10.94 5.28
C ALA A 79 -2.15 -12.00 4.19
N ALA A 80 -2.39 -13.25 4.57
CA ALA A 80 -2.70 -14.32 3.62
C ALA A 80 -4.02 -14.05 2.86
N ALA A 81 -5.08 -13.65 3.57
CA ALA A 81 -6.36 -13.30 2.93
C ALA A 81 -6.24 -12.07 2.01
N TYR A 82 -5.37 -11.12 2.36
CA TYR A 82 -5.07 -9.96 1.54
C TYR A 82 -4.37 -10.38 0.24
N GLU A 83 -3.36 -11.24 0.33
CA GLU A 83 -2.64 -11.77 -0.83
C GLU A 83 -3.57 -12.54 -1.76
N ASP A 84 -4.42 -13.43 -1.22
CA ASP A 84 -5.42 -14.16 -1.99
C ASP A 84 -6.39 -13.22 -2.72
N ARG A 85 -6.85 -12.16 -2.04
CA ARG A 85 -7.73 -11.14 -2.63
C ARG A 85 -7.04 -10.41 -3.79
N ILE A 86 -5.79 -9.99 -3.59
CA ILE A 86 -5.01 -9.29 -4.62
C ILE A 86 -4.74 -10.20 -5.81
N ALA A 87 -4.38 -11.46 -5.58
CA ALA A 87 -4.15 -12.45 -6.64
C ALA A 87 -5.43 -12.77 -7.42
N ALA A 88 -6.60 -12.69 -6.79
CA ALA A 88 -7.91 -12.90 -7.40
C ALA A 88 -8.45 -11.67 -8.16
N LEU A 89 -7.77 -10.50 -8.10
CA LEU A 89 -8.22 -9.31 -8.81
C LEU A 89 -8.27 -9.56 -10.33
N PRO A 90 -9.36 -9.17 -11.00
CA PRO A 90 -9.45 -9.34 -12.44
C PRO A 90 -8.41 -8.44 -13.13
N LEU A 91 -7.83 -8.96 -14.21
CA LEU A 91 -7.09 -8.11 -15.13
C LEU A 91 -8.08 -7.12 -15.76
N ILE A 92 -7.70 -5.84 -15.75
CA ILE A 92 -8.49 -4.76 -16.31
C ILE A 92 -8.03 -4.44 -17.73
N GLU A 93 -8.91 -3.84 -18.52
CA GLU A 93 -8.57 -3.42 -19.87
C GLU A 93 -7.45 -2.37 -19.86
N CYS A 94 -6.47 -2.54 -20.74
CA CYS A 94 -5.40 -1.56 -20.92
C CYS A 94 -5.94 -0.32 -21.63
N THR A 95 -5.98 0.80 -20.91
CA THR A 95 -6.50 2.08 -21.40
C THR A 95 -5.64 2.69 -22.51
N LEU A 96 -4.35 2.39 -22.57
CA LEU A 96 -3.45 2.89 -23.64
C LEU A 96 -3.75 2.30 -25.01
N CYS A 97 -4.31 1.09 -25.06
CA CYS A 97 -4.64 0.41 -26.32
C CYS A 97 -6.11 0.03 -26.44
N ALA A 98 -6.96 0.44 -25.48
CA ALA A 98 -8.37 0.06 -25.40
C ALA A 98 -8.58 -1.46 -25.59
N GLY A 99 -7.80 -2.27 -24.86
CA GLY A 99 -7.93 -3.72 -24.90
C GLY A 99 -7.31 -4.43 -26.11
N THR A 100 -6.81 -3.69 -27.11
CA THR A 100 -6.38 -4.30 -28.38
C THR A 100 -5.00 -4.95 -28.32
N GLY A 101 -4.19 -4.63 -27.31
CA GLY A 101 -2.79 -5.05 -27.24
C GLY A 101 -1.85 -4.25 -28.17
N LEU A 102 -2.37 -3.36 -29.00
CA LEU A 102 -1.58 -2.54 -29.93
C LEU A 102 -1.84 -1.06 -29.69
N ARG A 103 -0.79 -0.27 -29.52
CA ARG A 103 -0.93 1.18 -29.35
C ARG A 103 -0.84 1.84 -30.72
N THR A 104 -1.96 2.33 -31.25
CA THR A 104 -2.05 2.87 -32.62
C THR A 104 -2.09 4.40 -32.68
N ASP A 105 -2.04 5.07 -31.52
CA ASP A 105 -1.89 6.52 -31.43
C ASP A 105 -0.54 6.99 -32.03
N ALA A 106 -0.33 8.31 -32.10
CA ALA A 106 0.90 8.86 -32.69
C ALA A 106 2.17 8.36 -31.97
N ILE A 107 2.09 8.19 -30.65
CA ILE A 107 3.19 7.68 -29.81
C ILE A 107 3.46 6.22 -30.17
N GLY A 108 2.41 5.41 -30.25
CA GLY A 108 2.52 4.00 -30.57
C GLY A 108 3.18 3.75 -31.92
N ARG A 109 2.77 4.49 -32.96
CA ARG A 109 3.40 4.43 -34.28
C ARG A 109 4.85 4.94 -34.29
N GLN A 110 5.13 6.01 -33.56
CA GLN A 110 6.48 6.58 -33.48
C GLN A 110 7.48 5.59 -32.87
N TYR A 111 7.06 4.81 -31.88
CA TYR A 111 7.92 3.90 -31.13
C TYR A 111 7.74 2.41 -31.51
N GLY A 112 6.91 2.10 -32.50
CA GLY A 112 6.70 0.73 -32.99
C GLY A 112 5.90 -0.16 -32.05
N TYR A 113 4.97 0.40 -31.28
CA TYR A 113 4.02 -0.32 -30.42
C TYR A 113 2.70 -0.69 -31.13
N ASP A 114 2.57 -0.30 -32.40
CA ASP A 114 1.43 -0.55 -33.29
C ASP A 114 1.54 -1.88 -34.07
N VAL A 115 2.63 -2.62 -33.89
CA VAL A 115 2.85 -3.96 -34.44
C VAL A 115 2.80 -5.03 -33.34
N PRO A 116 2.49 -6.30 -33.65
CA PRO A 116 2.45 -7.38 -32.65
C PRO A 116 3.74 -7.51 -31.84
N HIS A 117 3.60 -7.92 -30.57
CA HIS A 117 4.74 -8.17 -29.70
C HIS A 117 5.58 -9.35 -30.22
N ASP A 118 6.88 -9.13 -30.35
CA ASP A 118 7.88 -10.12 -30.71
C ASP A 118 8.60 -10.58 -29.42
N PRO A 119 8.34 -11.81 -28.94
CA PRO A 119 8.94 -12.31 -27.71
C PRO A 119 10.45 -12.57 -27.83
N ILE A 120 10.99 -12.63 -29.06
CA ILE A 120 12.43 -12.85 -29.29
C ILE A 120 13.19 -11.53 -29.11
N THR A 121 12.65 -10.43 -29.64
CA THR A 121 13.31 -9.12 -29.58
C THR A 121 12.79 -8.23 -28.45
N GLY A 122 11.65 -8.57 -27.84
CA GLY A 122 10.95 -7.76 -26.85
C GLY A 122 10.30 -6.49 -27.43
N ARG A 123 10.21 -6.37 -28.76
CA ARG A 123 9.68 -5.19 -29.46
C ARG A 123 8.24 -5.40 -29.90
N GLY A 124 7.53 -4.32 -30.22
CA GLY A 124 6.12 -4.41 -30.55
C GLY A 124 5.23 -4.61 -29.34
N GLY A 125 3.92 -4.53 -29.58
CA GLY A 125 2.89 -4.54 -28.55
C GLY A 125 2.77 -3.18 -27.86
N CYS A 126 1.59 -2.91 -27.31
CA CYS A 126 1.35 -1.74 -26.49
C CYS A 126 2.29 -1.75 -25.28
N ASN A 127 3.03 -0.65 -25.08
CA ASN A 127 4.00 -0.52 -23.98
C ASN A 127 3.39 -0.59 -22.56
N GLY A 128 2.07 -0.43 -22.42
CA GLY A 128 1.39 -0.53 -21.13
C GLY A 128 1.02 -1.96 -20.72
N CYS A 129 0.72 -2.83 -21.69
CA CYS A 129 0.28 -4.21 -21.44
C CYS A 129 1.15 -5.27 -22.13
N GLN A 130 2.24 -4.86 -22.79
CA GLN A 130 3.16 -5.75 -23.51
C GLN A 130 2.48 -6.63 -24.57
N GLY A 131 1.36 -6.15 -25.15
CA GLY A 131 0.62 -6.90 -26.17
C GLY A 131 -0.63 -7.63 -25.64
N ASP A 132 -0.81 -7.77 -24.33
CA ASP A 132 -1.91 -8.58 -23.76
C ASP A 132 -3.28 -7.91 -23.84
N GLY A 133 -3.32 -6.60 -24.05
CA GLY A 133 -4.54 -5.79 -24.00
C GLY A 133 -5.10 -5.61 -22.59
N LYS A 134 -4.52 -6.29 -21.59
CA LYS A 134 -4.95 -6.25 -20.20
C LYS A 134 -3.78 -5.93 -19.28
N VAL A 135 -4.08 -5.33 -18.13
CA VAL A 135 -3.10 -5.03 -17.09
C VAL A 135 -3.66 -5.45 -15.73
N GLN A 136 -2.79 -5.59 -14.74
CA GLN A 136 -3.22 -5.78 -13.36
C GLN A 136 -4.01 -4.56 -12.88
N SER A 137 -4.98 -4.79 -11.99
CA SER A 137 -5.63 -3.69 -11.27
C SER A 137 -4.60 -2.91 -10.47
N TRP A 138 -4.80 -1.59 -10.39
CA TRP A 138 -3.93 -0.70 -9.62
C TRP A 138 -3.83 -1.09 -8.14
N GLU A 139 -4.90 -1.68 -7.60
CA GLU A 139 -4.93 -2.23 -6.24
C GLU A 139 -3.84 -3.28 -5.99
N ALA A 140 -3.43 -4.02 -7.03
CA ALA A 140 -2.38 -5.03 -6.91
C ALA A 140 -0.98 -4.44 -6.62
N HIS A 141 -0.82 -3.11 -6.74
CA HIS A 141 0.42 -2.42 -6.41
C HIS A 141 0.52 -1.97 -4.94
N TYR A 142 -0.49 -2.27 -4.12
CA TYR A 142 -0.51 -1.92 -2.71
C TYR A 142 -0.32 -3.19 -1.86
N PRO A 143 0.91 -3.54 -1.49
CA PRO A 143 1.17 -4.74 -0.70
C PRO A 143 0.85 -4.54 0.79
N PHE A 144 0.58 -5.66 1.48
CA PHE A 144 0.46 -5.74 2.93
C PHE A 144 1.38 -6.85 3.44
N SER A 145 2.10 -6.60 4.54
CA SER A 145 3.00 -7.60 5.14
C SER A 145 2.95 -7.56 6.66
N VAL A 146 3.23 -8.71 7.28
CA VAL A 146 3.29 -8.85 8.75
C VAL A 146 4.45 -8.02 9.30
N GLU A 147 5.58 -7.99 8.60
CA GLU A 147 6.77 -7.24 9.00
C GLU A 147 6.50 -5.74 9.13
N ASN A 148 5.75 -5.17 8.17
CA ASN A 148 5.35 -3.75 8.21
C ASN A 148 4.46 -3.45 9.43
N VAL A 149 3.61 -4.40 9.83
CA VAL A 149 2.77 -4.27 11.03
C VAL A 149 3.59 -4.38 12.30
N VAL A 150 4.59 -5.27 12.35
CA VAL A 150 5.54 -5.39 13.48
C VAL A 150 6.29 -4.07 13.67
N GLU A 151 6.84 -3.51 12.60
CA GLU A 151 7.57 -2.24 12.64
C GLU A 151 6.65 -1.09 13.09
N PHE A 152 5.43 -1.01 12.56
CA PHE A 152 4.47 0.00 12.98
C PHE A 152 4.05 -0.13 14.44
N ALA A 153 3.84 -1.36 14.95
CA ALA A 153 3.50 -1.59 16.35
C ALA A 153 4.62 -1.14 17.29
N ALA A 154 5.89 -1.40 16.92
CA ALA A 154 7.05 -0.93 17.67
C ALA A 154 7.14 0.60 17.67
N PHE A 155 6.99 1.24 16.50
CA PHE A 155 6.93 2.69 16.38
C PHE A 155 5.81 3.29 17.24
N ALA A 156 4.57 2.82 17.07
CA ALA A 156 3.41 3.35 17.76
C ALA A 156 3.58 3.30 19.29
N ARG A 157 4.11 2.18 19.82
CA ARG A 157 4.43 2.02 21.24
C ARG A 157 5.43 3.04 21.76
N ALA A 158 6.46 3.34 20.97
CA ALA A 158 7.56 4.23 21.38
C ALA A 158 7.34 5.70 20.98
N SER A 159 6.28 6.03 20.23
CA SER A 159 6.07 7.34 19.60
C SER A 159 5.73 8.49 20.56
N GLY A 160 5.11 8.19 21.71
CA GLY A 160 4.46 9.20 22.55
C GLY A 160 3.27 9.87 21.85
N GLY A 161 2.61 9.16 20.92
CA GLY A 161 1.66 9.71 19.95
C GLY A 161 2.36 10.04 18.65
N PHE A 162 1.63 10.18 17.54
CA PHE A 162 2.25 10.44 16.23
C PHE A 162 1.41 11.37 15.36
N GLU A 163 2.02 11.86 14.29
CA GLU A 163 1.42 12.69 13.23
C GLU A 163 1.87 12.18 11.84
N ILE A 164 1.03 12.40 10.82
CA ILE A 164 1.25 11.95 9.44
C ILE A 164 1.50 13.18 8.54
N HIS A 165 2.66 13.19 7.84
CA HIS A 165 3.20 14.29 7.04
C HIS A 165 3.66 13.84 5.64
#